data_AF-A0A7S1AGN8-F1
#
_entry.id   AF-A0A7S1AGN8-F1
#
_cell.length_a   1.000
_cell.length_b   1.000
_cell.length_c   1.000
_cell.angle_alpha   90.00
_cell.angle_beta   90.00
_cell.angle_gamma   90.00
#
_symmetry.space_group_name_H-M   'P 1'
#
loop_
_entity.id
_entity.type
_entity.pdbx_description
1 polymer ?
#
loop_
_entity_poly.entity_id
_entity_poly.type
_entity_poly.pdbx_seq_one_letter_code
_entity_poly.pdbx_strand_id
1 'polypeptide(L)'
;RVVRVARSLRMLRLMRYTHLVRKLRLMTVAIVNCSMMLMWAVLALLLVTFLFAVVFLNATSQYVSDATSRNEYVDDMRTYFGSLFMTMVTLFMAVSGGVDWWVVMRLFLEVDVIYGLIFMLYVVITVLAVLNVINAIFVNDAMESTRTDHDLRMQGEWEDTRVMLERLTAIFEKMETEGSGEISDTSFIQQVEREELKMQFALLGLYYSDGINFFRLLDIDSNKSIGIDQFVMGCLRLKGGALLIDTNVLLEDTRALVATTGRANKKAIDIIGHQLKTVCDKFTQLESEKQEKTNQLETVIQGRKTRRGGL
;
A
#
# COMPACT_ATOMS: atom_id res chain seq x y z
N ARG A 1 21.33 -25.40 35.90
CA ARG A 1 20.05 -24.71 35.53
C ARG A 1 19.99 -24.43 34.01
N VAL A 2 21.08 -24.00 33.39
CA VAL A 2 21.24 -23.79 31.93
C VAL A 2 20.86 -25.01 31.05
N VAL A 3 21.20 -26.24 31.47
CA VAL A 3 20.87 -27.47 30.73
C VAL A 3 19.35 -27.74 30.62
N ARG A 4 18.56 -27.28 31.61
CA ARG A 4 17.09 -27.37 31.56
C ARG A 4 16.52 -26.38 30.54
N VAL A 5 17.05 -25.16 30.48
CA VAL A 5 16.67 -24.14 29.49
C VAL A 5 17.04 -24.60 28.06
N ALA A 6 18.21 -25.21 27.88
CA ALA A 6 18.65 -25.75 26.60
C ALA A 6 17.77 -26.90 26.06
N ARG A 7 17.12 -27.68 26.95
CA ARG A 7 16.12 -28.68 26.54
C ARG A 7 14.85 -28.01 26.03
N SER A 8 14.37 -26.95 26.67
CA SER A 8 13.20 -26.18 26.22
C SER A 8 13.42 -25.54 24.84
N LEU A 9 14.65 -25.11 24.53
CA LEU A 9 15.02 -24.59 23.21
C LEU A 9 14.93 -25.65 22.08
N ARG A 10 14.90 -26.95 22.40
CA ARG A 10 14.67 -28.00 21.38
C ARG A 10 13.23 -28.04 20.88
N MET A 11 12.24 -27.63 21.70
CA MET A 11 10.84 -27.51 21.24
C MET A 11 10.68 -26.45 20.14
N LEU A 12 11.52 -25.40 20.14
CA LEU A 12 11.53 -24.39 19.07
C LEU A 12 11.93 -24.96 17.70
N ARG A 13 12.59 -26.12 17.65
CA ARG A 13 12.90 -26.81 16.38
C ARG A 13 11.67 -27.47 15.75
N LEU A 14 10.73 -27.99 16.55
CA LEU A 14 9.46 -28.56 16.06
C LEU A 14 8.54 -27.49 15.47
N MET A 15 8.69 -26.25 15.93
CA MET A 15 7.97 -25.09 15.42
C MET A 15 8.31 -24.79 13.94
N ARG A 16 9.50 -25.18 13.44
CA ARG A 16 9.97 -24.87 12.06
C ARG A 16 9.01 -25.26 10.93
N TYR A 17 8.05 -26.17 11.16
CA TYR A 17 7.13 -26.72 10.17
C TYR A 17 5.70 -26.16 10.22
N THR A 18 5.40 -25.20 11.12
CA THR A 18 4.05 -24.59 11.18
C THR A 18 4.02 -23.19 10.56
N HIS A 19 2.92 -22.83 9.91
CA HIS A 19 2.72 -21.49 9.32
C HIS A 19 2.85 -20.36 10.36
N LEU A 20 2.54 -20.65 11.64
CA LEU A 20 2.71 -19.75 12.79
C LEU A 20 4.17 -19.30 12.99
N VAL A 21 5.13 -20.11 12.55
CA VAL A 21 6.55 -19.91 12.83
C VAL A 21 7.22 -19.05 11.77
N ARG A 22 6.57 -18.83 10.63
CA ARG A 22 6.97 -17.76 9.71
C ARG A 22 6.80 -16.39 10.37
N LYS A 23 5.66 -16.13 11.03
CA LYS A 23 5.41 -14.88 11.76
C LYS A 23 6.34 -14.71 12.95
N LEU A 24 6.53 -15.76 13.77
CA LEU A 24 7.47 -15.72 14.89
C LEU A 24 8.92 -15.50 14.43
N ARG A 25 9.35 -16.14 13.33
CA ARG A 25 10.69 -15.95 12.75
C ARG A 25 10.90 -14.51 12.28
N LEU A 26 9.92 -13.92 11.62
CA LEU A 26 9.98 -12.50 11.21
C LEU A 26 10.10 -11.59 12.44
N MET A 27 9.32 -11.83 13.49
CA MET A 27 9.44 -11.08 14.76
C MET A 27 10.79 -11.31 15.45
N THR A 28 11.35 -12.52 15.40
CA THR A 28 12.65 -12.82 16.02
C THR A 28 13.80 -12.16 15.25
N VAL A 29 13.74 -12.15 13.92
CA VAL A 29 14.72 -11.43 13.09
C VAL A 29 14.63 -9.93 13.35
N ALA A 30 13.42 -9.37 13.46
CA ALA A 30 13.23 -7.97 13.84
C ALA A 30 13.87 -7.66 15.21
N ILE A 31 13.57 -8.44 16.25
CA ILE A 31 14.15 -8.26 17.60
C ILE A 31 15.68 -8.35 17.58
N VAL A 32 16.25 -9.31 16.84
CA VAL A 32 17.70 -9.46 16.72
C VAL A 32 18.32 -8.27 16.00
N ASN A 33 17.66 -7.71 14.99
CA ASN A 33 18.12 -6.49 14.33
C ASN A 33 18.07 -5.28 15.29
N CYS A 34 17.03 -5.12 16.10
CA CYS A 34 16.98 -4.05 17.12
C CYS A 34 18.03 -4.22 18.23
N SER A 35 18.48 -5.46 18.49
CA SER A 35 19.34 -5.78 19.64
C SER A 35 20.70 -5.08 19.61
N MET A 36 21.22 -4.79 18.41
CA MET A 36 22.49 -4.08 18.25
C MET A 36 22.38 -2.61 18.68
N MET A 37 21.26 -1.95 18.36
CA MET A 37 21.01 -0.58 18.80
C MET A 37 20.71 -0.52 20.31
N LEU A 38 19.96 -1.50 20.83
CA LEU A 38 19.68 -1.61 22.26
C LEU A 38 20.96 -1.84 23.08
N MET A 39 21.94 -2.59 22.53
CA MET A 39 23.24 -2.77 23.17
C MET A 39 23.97 -1.43 23.39
N TRP A 40 23.98 -0.54 22.39
CA TRP A 40 24.59 0.78 22.52
C TRP A 40 23.85 1.67 23.53
N ALA A 41 22.52 1.60 23.56
CA ALA A 41 21.72 2.33 24.55
C ALA A 41 21.98 1.84 25.98
N VAL A 42 22.04 0.51 26.18
CA VAL A 42 22.39 -0.09 27.48
C VAL A 42 23.82 0.28 27.89
N LEU A 43 24.77 0.28 26.95
CA LEU A 43 26.16 0.68 27.24
C LEU A 43 26.23 2.15 27.67
N ALA A 44 25.52 3.05 26.99
CA ALA A 44 25.45 4.47 27.37
C ALA A 44 24.81 4.66 28.76
N LEU A 45 23.74 3.92 29.06
CA LEU A 45 23.09 3.91 30.37
C LEU A 45 24.04 3.42 31.47
N LEU A 46 24.78 2.34 31.21
CA LEU A 46 25.80 1.83 32.13
C LEU A 46 26.92 2.83 32.37
N LEU A 47 27.37 3.54 31.33
CA LEU A 47 28.38 4.59 31.45
C LEU A 47 27.91 5.74 32.34
N VAL A 48 26.69 6.24 32.11
CA VAL A 48 26.10 7.29 32.95
C VAL A 48 25.96 6.82 34.40
N THR A 49 25.43 5.61 34.59
CA THR A 49 25.28 5.01 35.94
C THR A 49 26.62 4.84 36.64
N PHE A 50 27.68 4.47 35.91
CA PHE A 50 29.04 4.37 36.43
C PHE A 50 29.57 5.73 36.92
N LEU A 51 29.39 6.81 36.15
CA LEU A 51 29.85 8.15 36.53
C LEU A 51 29.20 8.62 37.83
N PHE A 52 27.88 8.48 37.95
CA PHE A 52 27.16 8.82 39.18
C PHE A 52 27.53 7.89 40.34
N ALA A 53 27.72 6.60 40.08
CA ALA A 53 28.10 5.63 41.10
C ALA A 53 29.45 5.97 41.75
N VAL A 54 30.43 6.45 40.97
CA VAL A 54 31.72 6.89 41.52
C VAL A 54 31.55 8.10 42.46
N VAL A 55 30.75 9.10 42.06
CA VAL A 55 30.49 10.29 42.88
C VAL A 55 29.85 9.90 44.20
N PHE A 56 28.79 9.09 44.16
CA PHE A 56 28.05 8.68 45.35
C PHE A 56 28.86 7.75 46.25
N LEU A 57 29.58 6.79 45.67
CA LEU A 57 30.45 5.89 46.44
C LEU A 57 31.51 6.67 47.21
N ASN A 58 32.13 7.67 46.57
CA ASN A 58 33.13 8.50 47.23
C ASN A 58 32.51 9.29 48.40
N ALA A 59 31.35 9.92 48.18
CA ALA A 59 30.63 10.66 49.21
C ALA A 59 30.26 9.79 50.42
N THR A 60 29.67 8.60 50.17
CA THR A 60 29.30 7.69 51.24
C THR A 60 30.51 7.08 51.93
N SER A 61 31.60 6.82 51.20
CA SER A 61 32.83 6.27 51.80
C SER A 61 33.48 7.27 52.74
N GLN A 62 33.49 8.56 52.39
CA GLN A 62 34.01 9.62 53.25
C GLN A 62 33.12 9.83 54.48
N TYR A 63 31.80 9.82 54.31
CA TYR A 63 30.87 9.91 55.44
C TYR A 63 31.04 8.73 56.42
N VAL A 64 31.17 7.51 55.90
CA VAL A 64 31.35 6.30 56.72
C VAL A 64 32.72 6.26 57.42
N SER A 65 33.77 6.86 56.84
CA SER A 65 35.09 6.94 57.50
C SER A 65 35.10 7.92 58.67
N ASP A 66 34.33 9.00 58.56
CA ASP A 66 34.32 10.09 59.55
C ASP A 66 33.29 9.84 60.67
N ALA A 67 32.37 8.89 60.47
CA ALA A 67 31.33 8.56 61.44
C ALA A 67 31.88 7.90 62.71
N THR A 68 31.68 8.54 63.86
CA THR A 68 32.05 8.00 65.19
C THR A 68 30.98 7.00 65.67
N SER A 69 31.07 5.76 65.18
CA SER A 69 30.52 4.51 65.75
C SER A 69 29.21 4.58 66.58
N ARG A 70 28.13 5.17 66.04
CA ARG A 70 26.72 4.85 66.41
C ARG A 70 25.65 5.48 65.50
N ASN A 71 25.89 5.56 64.20
CA ASN A 71 24.90 6.13 63.28
C ASN A 71 24.08 5.02 62.59
N GLU A 72 22.75 5.07 62.74
CA GLU A 72 21.77 4.13 62.18
C GLU A 72 21.91 3.99 60.65
N TYR A 73 22.34 5.05 59.96
CA TYR A 73 22.45 5.06 58.49
C TYR A 73 23.73 4.43 57.95
N VAL A 74 24.75 4.17 58.78
CA VAL A 74 26.06 3.66 58.32
C VAL A 74 25.97 2.22 57.82
N ASP A 75 25.13 1.39 58.45
CA ASP A 75 24.95 -0.01 58.04
C ASP A 75 24.20 -0.11 56.70
N ASP A 76 23.21 0.75 56.50
CA ASP A 76 22.50 0.88 55.23
C ASP A 76 23.44 1.41 54.13
N MET A 77 24.28 2.40 54.43
CA MET A 77 25.27 2.91 53.49
C MET A 77 26.27 1.81 53.08
N ARG A 78 26.72 0.97 54.01
CA ARG A 78 27.61 -0.18 53.70
C ARG A 78 26.91 -1.24 52.85
N THR A 79 25.61 -1.44 53.06
CA THR A 79 24.80 -2.42 52.31
C THR A 79 24.59 -1.96 50.87
N TYR A 80 24.19 -0.70 50.68
CA TYR A 80 23.86 -0.15 49.36
C TYR A 80 25.07 0.37 48.56
N PHE A 81 26.12 0.82 49.25
CA PHE A 81 27.29 1.50 48.67
C PHE A 81 28.62 0.86 49.08
N GLY A 82 28.64 -0.43 49.46
CA GLY A 82 29.87 -1.10 49.90
C GLY A 82 30.89 -1.38 48.78
N SER A 83 30.50 -1.31 47.52
CA SER A 83 31.40 -1.45 46.36
C SER A 83 30.84 -0.72 45.15
N LEU A 84 31.69 -0.38 44.18
CA LEU A 84 31.26 0.31 42.95
C LEU A 84 30.18 -0.47 42.20
N PHE A 85 30.34 -1.79 42.07
CA PHE A 85 29.33 -2.63 41.43
C PHE A 85 28.00 -2.60 42.19
N MET A 86 28.02 -2.73 43.53
CA MET A 86 26.77 -2.63 44.30
C MET A 86 26.16 -1.23 44.25
N THR A 87 26.95 -0.16 44.23
CA THR A 87 26.43 1.19 44.02
C THR A 87 25.71 1.30 42.69
N MET A 88 26.31 0.78 41.60
CA MET A 88 25.66 0.75 40.28
C MET A 88 24.35 -0.06 40.32
N VAL A 89 24.32 -1.20 41.02
CA VAL A 89 23.11 -2.01 41.20
C VAL A 89 22.06 -1.25 42.02
N THR A 90 22.43 -0.55 43.08
CA THR A 90 21.53 0.27 43.90
C THR A 90 20.90 1.41 43.09
N LEU A 91 21.71 2.12 42.30
CA LEU A 91 21.20 3.16 41.40
C LEU A 91 20.24 2.58 40.36
N PHE A 92 20.56 1.41 39.79
CA PHE A 92 19.64 0.70 38.89
C PHE A 92 18.35 0.26 39.60
N MET A 93 18.43 -0.26 40.83
CA MET A 93 17.26 -0.66 41.63
C MET A 93 16.35 0.53 41.93
N ALA A 94 16.91 1.71 42.21
CA ALA A 94 16.15 2.92 42.48
C ALA A 94 15.33 3.39 41.26
N VAL A 95 15.86 3.20 40.05
CA VAL A 95 15.19 3.61 38.79
C VAL A 95 14.23 2.53 38.27
N SER A 96 14.58 1.25 38.43
CA SER A 96 13.78 0.12 37.94
C SER A 96 12.64 -0.30 38.87
N GLY A 97 12.53 0.31 40.05
CA GLY A 97 11.51 -0.01 41.06
C GLY A 97 11.86 -1.23 41.94
N GLY A 98 13.13 -1.60 42.02
CA GLY A 98 13.62 -2.64 42.93
C GLY A 98 13.71 -2.19 44.39
N VAL A 99 14.06 -0.92 44.61
CA VAL A 99 13.99 -0.24 45.92
C VAL A 99 13.33 1.12 45.71
N ASP A 100 12.56 1.57 46.69
CA ASP A 100 12.02 2.93 46.65
C ASP A 100 13.18 3.94 46.63
N TRP A 101 13.19 4.80 45.61
CA TRP A 101 14.20 5.85 45.44
C TRP A 101 14.29 6.76 46.68
N TRP A 102 13.20 6.92 47.44
CA TRP A 102 13.19 7.68 48.68
C TRP A 102 14.11 7.09 49.76
N VAL A 103 14.19 5.75 49.86
CA VAL A 103 15.05 5.06 50.84
C VAL A 103 16.51 5.42 50.59
N VAL A 104 16.91 5.44 49.32
CA VAL A 104 18.27 5.80 48.90
C VAL A 104 18.53 7.30 49.04
N MET A 105 17.55 8.14 48.69
CA MET A 105 17.67 9.59 48.80
C MET A 105 17.87 10.05 50.24
N ARG A 106 17.18 9.42 51.20
CA ARG A 106 17.33 9.76 52.63
C ARG A 106 18.76 9.57 53.13
N LEU A 107 19.46 8.53 52.65
CA LEU A 107 20.87 8.30 52.98
C LEU A 107 21.76 9.43 52.45
N PHE A 108 21.50 9.92 51.24
CA PHE A 108 22.28 11.03 50.69
C PHE A 108 22.02 12.37 51.36
N LEU A 109 20.78 12.65 51.77
CA LEU A 109 20.45 13.86 52.54
C LEU A 109 21.16 13.92 53.88
N GLU A 110 21.45 12.77 54.48
CA GLU A 110 22.23 12.66 55.71
C GLU A 110 23.73 12.96 55.51
N VAL A 111 24.25 12.72 54.30
CA VAL A 111 25.63 13.12 53.93
C VAL A 111 25.70 14.62 53.68
N ASP A 112 24.94 15.09 52.69
CA ASP A 112 24.76 16.51 52.35
C ASP A 112 23.55 16.68 51.43
N VAL A 113 22.82 17.78 51.58
CA VAL A 113 21.68 18.14 50.71
C VAL A 113 22.08 18.17 49.23
N ILE A 114 23.31 18.57 48.90
CA ILE A 114 23.83 18.60 47.54
C ILE A 114 23.83 17.20 46.91
N TYR A 115 24.22 16.15 47.65
CA TYR A 115 24.20 14.79 47.13
C TYR A 115 22.77 14.28 46.91
N GLY A 116 21.81 14.69 47.77
CA GLY A 116 20.38 14.45 47.55
C GLY A 116 19.87 15.09 46.24
N LEU A 117 20.27 16.33 45.95
CA LEU A 117 19.91 17.01 44.69
C LEU A 117 20.53 16.34 43.46
N ILE A 118 21.81 15.95 43.53
CA ILE A 118 22.49 15.22 42.45
C ILE A 118 21.82 13.86 42.22
N PHE A 119 21.40 13.16 43.27
CA PHE A 119 20.66 11.90 43.15
C PHE A 119 19.28 12.09 42.52
N MET A 120 18.54 13.12 42.92
CA MET A 120 17.26 13.45 42.30
C MET A 120 17.43 13.75 40.80
N LEU A 121 18.47 14.51 40.42
CA LEU A 121 18.81 14.77 39.02
C LEU A 121 19.14 13.47 38.27
N TYR A 122 19.90 12.56 38.88
CA TYR A 122 20.17 11.23 38.31
C TYR A 122 18.87 10.46 38.05
N VAL A 123 17.94 10.42 39.01
CA VAL A 123 16.66 9.70 38.85
C VAL A 123 15.84 10.32 37.73
N VAL A 124 15.71 11.66 37.69
CA VAL A 124 14.95 12.35 36.63
C VAL A 124 15.56 12.09 35.26
N ILE A 125 16.88 12.29 35.11
CA ILE A 125 17.57 12.05 33.83
C ILE A 125 17.43 10.59 33.42
N THR A 126 17.62 9.64 34.34
CA THR A 126 17.61 8.22 33.96
C THR A 126 16.20 7.73 33.65
N VAL A 127 15.17 8.12 34.41
CA VAL A 127 13.78 7.76 34.11
C VAL A 127 13.34 8.36 32.78
N LEU A 128 13.62 9.64 32.55
CA LEU A 128 13.27 10.30 31.29
C LEU A 128 14.12 9.79 30.12
N ALA A 129 15.42 9.61 30.28
CA ALA A 129 16.31 9.17 29.20
C ALA A 129 16.10 7.70 28.84
N VAL A 130 16.02 6.79 29.82
CA VAL A 130 15.95 5.34 29.53
C VAL A 130 14.64 4.98 28.83
N LEU A 131 13.51 5.45 29.36
CA LEU A 131 12.22 5.17 28.75
C LEU A 131 12.08 5.87 27.39
N ASN A 132 12.54 7.12 27.26
CA ASN A 132 12.41 7.84 26.00
C ASN A 132 13.39 7.37 24.92
N VAL A 133 14.63 6.98 25.26
CA VAL A 133 15.60 6.43 24.30
C VAL A 133 15.13 5.08 23.79
N ILE A 134 14.68 4.20 24.68
CA ILE A 134 14.15 2.89 24.27
C ILE A 134 12.93 3.08 23.36
N ASN A 135 11.96 3.92 23.77
CA ASN A 135 10.78 4.21 22.97
C ASN A 135 11.15 4.83 21.61
N ALA A 136 12.09 5.79 21.57
CA ALA A 136 12.53 6.42 20.33
C ALA A 136 13.21 5.43 19.38
N ILE A 137 14.03 4.52 19.89
CA ILE A 137 14.68 3.48 19.07
C ILE A 137 13.63 2.55 18.47
N PHE A 138 12.65 2.08 19.26
CA PHE A 138 11.57 1.24 18.75
C PHE A 138 10.72 1.95 17.69
N VAL A 139 10.43 3.24 17.88
CA VAL A 139 9.70 4.04 16.89
C VAL A 139 10.52 4.22 15.62
N ASN A 140 11.81 4.53 15.74
CA ASN A 140 12.69 4.72 14.58
C ASN A 140 12.82 3.43 13.76
N ASP A 141 13.00 2.28 14.42
CA ASP A 141 13.11 0.98 13.75
C ASP A 141 11.79 0.53 13.10
N ALA A 142 10.65 0.80 13.73
CA ALA A 142 9.33 0.58 13.12
C ALA A 142 9.11 1.46 11.87
N MET A 143 9.59 2.71 11.91
CA MET A 143 9.54 3.60 10.74
C MET A 143 10.50 3.15 9.64
N GLU A 144 11.70 2.70 9.98
CA GLU A 144 12.71 2.24 9.03
C GLU A 144 12.29 0.95 8.34
N SER A 145 11.78 -0.04 9.07
CA SER A 145 11.25 -1.27 8.47
C SER A 145 10.12 -1.02 7.47
N THR A 146 9.26 -0.02 7.72
CA THR A 146 8.21 0.39 6.77
C THR A 146 8.81 1.01 5.50
N ARG A 147 9.89 1.78 5.61
CA ARG A 147 10.59 2.39 4.46
C ARG A 147 11.34 1.35 3.65
N THR A 148 12.06 0.44 4.30
CA THR A 148 12.78 -0.65 3.63
C THR A 148 11.82 -1.56 2.89
N ASP A 149 10.65 -1.86 3.44
CA ASP A 149 9.62 -2.63 2.73
C ASP A 149 9.09 -1.89 1.48
N HIS A 150 8.99 -0.55 1.51
CA HIS A 150 8.59 0.23 0.34
C HIS A 150 9.68 0.25 -0.74
N ASP A 151 10.94 0.49 -0.36
CA ASP A 151 12.06 0.58 -1.29
C ASP A 151 12.42 -0.77 -1.91
N LEU A 152 12.35 -1.86 -1.13
CA LEU A 152 12.52 -3.22 -1.65
C LEU A 152 11.40 -3.60 -2.61
N ARG A 153 10.17 -3.15 -2.37
CA ARG A 153 9.04 -3.39 -3.28
C ARG A 153 9.20 -2.61 -4.58
N MET A 154 9.61 -1.34 -4.52
CA MET A 154 9.97 -0.59 -5.73
C MET A 154 11.09 -1.30 -6.49
N GLN A 155 12.20 -1.64 -5.84
CA GLN A 155 13.33 -2.30 -6.52
C GLN A 155 12.93 -3.61 -7.18
N GLY A 156 12.06 -4.40 -6.54
CA GLY A 156 11.49 -5.60 -7.14
C GLY A 156 10.72 -5.30 -8.44
N GLU A 157 9.85 -4.29 -8.45
CA GLU A 157 9.11 -3.91 -9.65
C GLU A 157 10.01 -3.37 -10.78
N TRP A 158 11.05 -2.60 -10.45
CA TRP A 158 12.02 -2.10 -11.43
C TRP A 158 12.82 -3.23 -12.09
N GLU A 159 13.28 -4.22 -11.30
CA GLU A 159 14.03 -5.36 -11.84
C GLU A 159 13.13 -6.26 -12.69
N ASP A 160 11.90 -6.53 -12.25
CA ASP A 160 10.91 -7.29 -13.03
C ASP A 160 10.60 -6.60 -14.37
N THR A 161 10.46 -5.27 -14.37
CA THR A 161 10.27 -4.49 -15.60
C THR A 161 11.49 -4.55 -16.51
N ARG A 162 12.70 -4.47 -15.96
CA ARG A 162 13.94 -4.55 -16.75
C ARG A 162 14.14 -5.92 -17.39
N VAL A 163 13.97 -6.99 -16.62
CA VAL A 163 14.03 -8.38 -17.14
C VAL A 163 13.00 -8.59 -18.23
N MET A 164 11.83 -7.96 -18.09
CA MET A 164 10.81 -8.02 -19.11
C MET A 164 11.20 -7.27 -20.39
N LEU A 165 11.76 -6.06 -20.29
CA LEU A 165 12.29 -5.31 -21.42
C LEU A 165 13.32 -6.15 -22.19
N GLU A 166 14.30 -6.73 -21.49
CA GLU A 166 15.34 -7.57 -22.09
C GLU A 166 14.75 -8.77 -22.84
N ARG A 167 13.74 -9.44 -22.26
CA ARG A 167 13.06 -10.58 -22.91
C ARG A 167 12.22 -10.19 -24.12
N LEU A 168 11.50 -9.06 -24.04
CA LEU A 168 10.70 -8.56 -25.17
C LEU A 168 11.60 -8.13 -26.33
N THR A 169 12.70 -7.44 -26.05
CA THR A 169 13.71 -7.09 -27.06
C THR A 169 14.27 -8.35 -27.74
N ALA A 170 14.62 -9.38 -26.98
CA ALA A 170 15.10 -10.64 -27.55
C ALA A 170 14.03 -11.38 -28.40
N ILE A 171 12.75 -11.25 -28.07
CA ILE A 171 11.65 -11.78 -28.89
C ILE A 171 11.53 -10.98 -30.19
N PHE A 172 11.62 -9.65 -30.13
CA PHE A 172 11.59 -8.78 -31.30
C PHE A 172 12.71 -9.12 -32.29
N GLU A 173 13.95 -9.21 -31.80
CA GLU A 173 15.12 -9.57 -32.63
C GLU A 173 15.00 -10.95 -33.29
N LYS A 174 14.26 -11.91 -32.68
CA LYS A 174 14.00 -13.21 -33.31
C LYS A 174 12.94 -13.14 -34.41
N MET A 175 12.01 -12.19 -34.31
CA MET A 175 10.94 -12.00 -35.30
C MET A 175 11.39 -11.11 -36.46
N GLU A 176 12.27 -10.15 -36.21
CA GLU A 176 12.89 -9.30 -37.21
C GLU A 176 13.99 -10.09 -37.94
N THR A 177 13.64 -10.64 -39.12
CA THR A 177 14.58 -11.43 -39.93
C THR A 177 15.19 -10.66 -41.09
N GLU A 178 14.71 -9.45 -41.37
CA GLU A 178 15.02 -8.69 -42.58
C GLU A 178 16.10 -7.63 -42.38
N GLY A 179 16.53 -7.35 -41.15
CA GLY A 179 17.51 -6.31 -40.82
C GLY A 179 17.03 -4.89 -41.08
N SER A 180 15.72 -4.70 -41.26
CA SER A 180 15.06 -3.42 -41.54
C SER A 180 14.84 -2.59 -40.28
N GLY A 181 14.84 -3.23 -39.11
CA GLY A 181 14.53 -2.61 -37.81
C GLY A 181 13.03 -2.54 -37.51
N GLU A 182 12.17 -3.01 -38.43
CA GLU A 182 10.72 -3.05 -38.28
C GLU A 182 10.17 -4.43 -38.69
N ILE A 183 9.02 -4.82 -38.15
CA ILE A 183 8.33 -6.06 -38.52
C ILE A 183 7.03 -5.71 -39.24
N SER A 184 6.88 -6.15 -40.49
CA SER A 184 5.65 -5.96 -41.26
C SER A 184 4.48 -6.78 -40.70
N ASP A 185 3.25 -6.34 -40.96
CA ASP A 185 2.02 -7.03 -40.54
C ASP A 185 1.99 -8.52 -40.91
N THR A 186 2.32 -8.84 -42.15
CA THR A 186 2.34 -10.22 -42.66
C THR A 186 3.38 -11.08 -41.97
N SER A 187 4.60 -10.56 -41.78
CA SER A 187 5.69 -11.26 -41.09
C SER A 187 5.36 -11.49 -39.61
N PHE A 188 4.82 -10.46 -38.95
CA PHE A 188 4.43 -10.53 -37.54
C PHE A 188 3.38 -11.62 -37.31
N ILE A 189 2.29 -11.63 -38.09
CA ILE A 189 1.21 -12.60 -37.95
C ILE A 189 1.75 -14.03 -38.17
N GLN A 190 2.66 -14.23 -39.13
CA GLN A 190 3.23 -15.54 -39.39
C GLN A 190 4.12 -16.03 -38.24
N GLN A 191 4.94 -15.15 -37.64
CA GLN A 191 5.83 -15.51 -36.54
C GLN A 191 5.06 -15.72 -35.24
N VAL A 192 4.11 -14.84 -34.91
CA VAL A 192 3.38 -14.86 -33.64
C VAL A 192 2.42 -16.05 -33.52
N GLU A 193 2.05 -16.69 -34.63
CA GLU A 193 1.27 -17.93 -34.63
C GLU A 193 2.10 -19.19 -34.35
N ARG A 194 3.44 -19.09 -34.35
CA ARG A 194 4.31 -20.21 -34.00
C ARG A 194 4.20 -20.55 -32.51
N GLU A 195 4.00 -21.83 -32.21
CA GLU A 195 3.88 -22.37 -30.84
C GLU A 195 5.00 -21.89 -29.89
N GLU A 196 6.24 -21.84 -30.38
CA GLU A 196 7.39 -21.40 -29.58
C GLU A 196 7.25 -19.95 -29.10
N LEU A 197 6.80 -19.04 -29.98
CA LEU A 197 6.63 -17.63 -29.64
C LEU A 197 5.38 -17.42 -28.78
N LYS A 198 4.28 -18.11 -29.06
CA LYS A 198 3.08 -18.14 -28.19
C LYS A 198 3.44 -18.50 -26.75
N MET A 199 4.26 -19.53 -26.56
CA MET A 199 4.72 -19.95 -25.24
C MET A 199 5.62 -18.91 -24.58
N GLN A 200 6.49 -18.23 -25.33
CA GLN A 200 7.32 -17.14 -24.80
C GLN A 200 6.48 -15.94 -24.34
N PHE A 201 5.46 -15.54 -25.10
CA PHE A 201 4.52 -14.49 -24.67
C PHE A 201 3.71 -14.91 -23.44
N ALA A 202 3.23 -16.16 -23.38
CA ALA A 202 2.50 -16.68 -22.23
C ALA A 202 3.36 -16.68 -20.95
N LEU A 203 4.65 -17.04 -21.05
CA LEU A 203 5.61 -16.96 -19.94
C LEU A 203 5.85 -15.53 -19.45
N LEU A 204 5.64 -14.54 -20.31
CA LEU A 204 5.71 -13.13 -19.96
C LEU A 204 4.39 -12.58 -19.39
N GLY A 205 3.32 -13.39 -19.36
CA GLY A 205 1.99 -13.01 -18.90
C GLY A 205 1.14 -12.33 -19.97
N LEU A 206 1.51 -12.46 -21.25
CA LEU A 206 0.78 -11.92 -22.39
C LEU A 206 0.00 -13.04 -23.08
N TYR A 207 -1.33 -12.90 -23.08
CA TYR A 207 -2.24 -13.85 -23.71
C TYR A 207 -3.03 -13.13 -24.79
N TYR A 208 -2.98 -13.65 -26.02
CA TYR A 208 -3.75 -13.16 -27.15
C TYR A 208 -4.47 -14.32 -27.84
N SER A 209 -5.65 -14.02 -28.39
CA SER A 209 -6.49 -15.00 -29.07
C SER A 209 -6.16 -15.16 -30.56
N ASP A 210 -5.62 -14.11 -31.19
CA ASP A 210 -5.33 -14.05 -32.63
C ASP A 210 -4.22 -13.03 -32.91
N GLY A 211 -3.23 -13.43 -33.72
CA GLY A 211 -2.11 -12.58 -34.13
C GLY A 211 -2.52 -11.29 -34.86
N ILE A 212 -3.63 -11.28 -35.59
CA ILE A 212 -4.11 -10.07 -36.30
C ILE A 212 -4.55 -9.01 -35.30
N ASN A 213 -5.36 -9.41 -34.32
CA ASN A 213 -5.82 -8.50 -33.26
C ASN A 213 -4.65 -8.06 -32.38
N PHE A 214 -3.69 -8.96 -32.13
CA PHE A 214 -2.50 -8.61 -31.37
C PHE A 214 -1.64 -7.57 -32.10
N PHE A 215 -1.41 -7.72 -33.42
CA PHE A 215 -0.71 -6.72 -34.23
C PHE A 215 -1.40 -5.35 -34.17
N ARG A 216 -2.73 -5.31 -34.35
CA ARG A 216 -3.49 -4.05 -34.27
C ARG A 216 -3.41 -3.36 -32.91
N LEU A 217 -3.20 -4.12 -31.82
CA LEU A 217 -3.02 -3.54 -30.48
C LEU A 217 -1.62 -2.93 -30.28
N LEU A 218 -0.65 -3.28 -31.12
CA LEU A 218 0.72 -2.78 -31.08
C LEU A 218 0.96 -1.66 -32.10
N ASP A 219 0.36 -1.74 -33.30
CA ASP A 219 0.42 -0.74 -34.37
C ASP A 219 -0.47 0.47 -34.04
N ILE A 220 0.12 1.50 -33.43
CA ILE A 220 -0.58 2.72 -32.99
C ILE A 220 -0.77 3.70 -34.15
N ASP A 221 0.20 3.78 -35.07
CA ASP A 221 0.25 4.72 -36.19
C ASP A 221 -0.38 4.19 -37.49
N SER A 222 -0.84 2.93 -37.49
CA SER A 222 -1.53 2.29 -38.62
C SER A 222 -0.68 2.25 -39.90
N ASN A 223 0.65 2.20 -39.74
CA ASN A 223 1.61 2.19 -40.84
C ASN A 223 1.88 0.77 -41.37
N LYS A 224 1.29 -0.26 -40.73
CA LYS A 224 1.48 -1.70 -41.01
C LYS A 224 2.90 -2.24 -40.77
N SER A 225 3.69 -1.54 -39.97
CA SER A 225 4.98 -2.02 -39.48
C SER A 225 5.10 -1.73 -37.99
N ILE A 226 5.87 -2.55 -37.28
CA ILE A 226 6.09 -2.37 -35.84
C ILE A 226 7.59 -2.25 -35.60
N GLY A 227 8.02 -1.10 -35.08
CA GLY A 227 9.36 -0.90 -34.57
C GLY A 227 9.54 -1.48 -33.16
N ILE A 228 10.79 -1.65 -32.74
CA ILE A 228 11.13 -2.23 -31.42
C ILE A 228 10.47 -1.47 -30.26
N ASP A 229 10.49 -0.14 -30.29
CA ASP A 229 9.92 0.69 -29.22
C ASP A 229 8.40 0.50 -29.12
N GLN A 230 7.70 0.45 -30.27
CA GLN A 230 6.26 0.21 -30.32
C GLN A 230 5.91 -1.20 -29.84
N PHE A 231 6.70 -2.20 -30.23
CA PHE A 231 6.52 -3.58 -29.80
C PHE A 231 6.68 -3.72 -28.27
N VAL A 232 7.79 -3.22 -27.73
CA VAL A 232 8.14 -3.34 -26.32
C VAL A 232 7.16 -2.55 -25.44
N MET A 233 6.90 -1.29 -25.79
CA MET A 233 5.94 -0.46 -25.05
C MET A 233 4.51 -0.99 -25.16
N GLY A 234 4.12 -1.49 -26.34
CA GLY A 234 2.81 -2.11 -26.55
C GLY A 234 2.63 -3.38 -25.71
N CYS A 235 3.65 -4.24 -25.63
CA CYS A 235 3.63 -5.43 -24.79
C CYS A 235 3.62 -5.08 -23.29
N LEU A 236 4.40 -4.09 -22.85
CA LEU A 236 4.35 -3.59 -21.47
C LEU A 236 2.97 -3.01 -21.12
N ARG A 237 2.37 -2.25 -22.05
CA ARG A 237 1.03 -1.69 -21.91
C ARG A 237 -0.04 -2.78 -21.74
N LEU A 238 0.08 -3.86 -22.52
CA LEU A 238 -0.84 -4.99 -22.48
C LEU A 238 -0.68 -5.84 -21.22
N LYS A 239 0.54 -6.02 -20.68
CA LYS A 239 0.76 -6.75 -19.43
C LYS A 239 0.43 -5.93 -18.19
N GLY A 240 0.91 -4.68 -18.14
CA GLY A 240 0.78 -3.81 -16.96
C GLY A 240 -0.66 -3.37 -16.70
N GLY A 241 -1.58 -3.69 -17.60
CA GLY A 241 -2.92 -3.16 -17.56
C GLY A 241 -2.86 -1.65 -17.66
N ALA A 242 -2.79 -1.10 -18.88
CA ALA A 242 -3.26 0.26 -19.15
C ALA A 242 -4.79 0.42 -18.90
N LEU A 243 -5.31 -0.31 -17.92
CA LEU A 243 -6.71 -0.66 -17.74
C LEU A 243 -7.36 0.12 -16.60
N LEU A 244 -6.71 1.13 -16.03
CA LEU A 244 -7.30 1.94 -14.95
C LEU A 244 -7.45 3.43 -15.28
N ILE A 245 -6.53 4.02 -16.04
CA ILE A 245 -6.67 5.43 -16.45
C ILE A 245 -7.40 5.49 -17.80
N ASP A 246 -6.93 4.76 -18.82
CA ASP A 246 -7.54 4.80 -20.15
C ASP A 246 -8.92 4.15 -20.21
N THR A 247 -9.21 3.13 -19.39
CA THR A 247 -10.57 2.57 -19.32
C THR A 247 -11.56 3.53 -18.71
N ASN A 248 -11.19 4.30 -17.69
CA ASN A 248 -12.08 5.30 -17.11
C ASN A 248 -12.36 6.42 -18.11
N VAL A 249 -11.33 6.87 -18.83
CA VAL A 249 -11.49 7.85 -19.93
C VAL A 249 -12.35 7.28 -21.06
N LEU A 250 -12.10 6.04 -21.51
CA LEU A 250 -12.94 5.36 -22.50
C LEU A 250 -14.38 5.13 -22.00
N LEU A 251 -14.58 4.86 -20.71
CA LEU A 251 -15.92 4.71 -20.12
C LEU A 251 -16.66 6.05 -20.12
N GLU A 252 -15.95 7.15 -19.87
CA GLU A 252 -16.51 8.50 -19.94
C GLU A 252 -16.86 8.88 -21.38
N ASP A 253 -15.97 8.62 -22.34
CA ASP A 253 -16.22 8.88 -23.76
C ASP A 253 -17.38 8.04 -24.29
N THR A 254 -17.45 6.76 -23.93
CA THR A 254 -18.59 5.90 -24.30
C THR A 254 -19.89 6.34 -23.65
N ARG A 255 -19.88 6.77 -22.38
CA ARG A 255 -21.06 7.37 -21.73
C ARG A 255 -21.51 8.65 -22.43
N ALA A 256 -20.58 9.52 -22.80
CA ALA A 256 -20.86 10.74 -23.52
C ALA A 256 -21.46 10.43 -24.91
N LEU A 257 -20.89 9.47 -25.63
CA LEU A 257 -21.39 9.03 -26.94
C LEU A 257 -22.82 8.47 -26.83
N VAL A 258 -23.07 7.58 -25.86
CA VAL A 258 -24.40 6.98 -25.61
C VAL A 258 -25.44 8.06 -25.27
N ALA A 259 -25.09 9.04 -24.43
CA ALA A 259 -25.98 10.14 -24.09
C ALA A 259 -26.30 11.02 -25.32
N THR A 260 -25.34 11.20 -26.22
CA THR A 260 -25.50 12.02 -27.42
C THR A 260 -26.37 11.31 -28.46
N THR A 261 -26.12 10.03 -28.70
CA THR A 261 -26.96 9.17 -29.56
C THR A 261 -28.37 9.01 -29.00
N GLY A 262 -28.53 8.86 -27.68
CA GLY A 262 -29.84 8.79 -27.03
C GLY A 262 -30.66 10.07 -27.23
N ARG A 263 -30.02 11.24 -27.12
CA ARG A 263 -30.66 12.54 -27.40
C ARG A 263 -31.05 12.70 -28.88
N ALA A 264 -30.18 12.29 -29.80
CA ALA A 264 -30.47 12.32 -31.23
C ALA A 264 -31.64 11.39 -31.60
N ASN A 265 -31.64 10.16 -31.08
CA ASN A 265 -32.72 9.19 -31.28
C ASN A 265 -34.05 9.70 -30.70
N LYS A 266 -34.05 10.30 -29.51
CA LYS A 266 -35.27 10.88 -28.92
C LYS A 266 -35.85 11.98 -29.81
N LYS A 267 -35.01 12.91 -30.31
CA LYS A 267 -35.46 13.95 -31.24
C LYS A 267 -36.04 13.38 -32.53
N ALA A 268 -35.42 12.34 -33.09
CA ALA A 268 -35.93 11.68 -34.29
C ALA A 268 -37.31 11.04 -34.04
N ILE A 269 -37.48 10.36 -32.89
CA ILE A 269 -38.75 9.76 -32.48
C ILE A 269 -39.83 10.84 -32.30
N ASP A 270 -39.51 11.98 -31.66
CA ASP A 270 -40.47 13.07 -31.46
C ASP A 270 -40.93 13.68 -32.80
N ILE A 271 -40.00 13.86 -33.75
CA ILE A 271 -40.33 14.36 -35.10
C ILE A 271 -41.24 13.37 -35.83
N ILE A 272 -40.90 12.08 -35.81
CA ILE A 272 -41.72 11.03 -36.44
C ILE A 272 -43.11 10.99 -35.79
N GLY A 273 -43.19 11.07 -34.46
CA GLY A 273 -44.45 11.12 -33.72
C GLY A 273 -45.30 12.31 -34.11
N HIS A 274 -44.69 13.49 -34.27
CA HIS A 274 -45.41 14.69 -34.71
C HIS A 274 -45.89 14.57 -36.16
N GLN A 275 -45.11 13.98 -37.07
CA GLN A 275 -45.56 13.73 -38.44
C GLN A 275 -46.70 12.71 -38.50
N LEU A 276 -46.62 11.63 -37.73
CA LEU A 276 -47.68 10.62 -37.61
C LEU A 276 -48.98 11.24 -37.11
N LYS A 277 -48.91 12.11 -36.10
CA LYS A 277 -50.07 12.83 -35.59
C LYS A 277 -50.70 13.72 -36.66
N THR A 278 -49.89 14.49 -37.38
CA THR A 278 -50.37 15.33 -38.50
C THR A 278 -51.05 14.50 -39.60
N VAL A 279 -50.54 13.30 -39.89
CA VAL A 279 -51.15 12.38 -40.87
C VAL A 279 -52.49 11.84 -40.36
N CYS A 280 -52.57 11.43 -39.10
CA CYS A 280 -53.84 11.01 -38.46
C CYS A 280 -54.88 12.13 -38.48
N ASP A 281 -54.50 13.36 -38.14
CA ASP A 281 -55.41 14.49 -38.10
C ASP A 281 -55.98 14.78 -39.51
N LYS A 282 -55.12 14.77 -40.54
CA LYS A 282 -55.56 14.90 -41.95
C LYS A 282 -56.49 13.77 -42.39
N PHE A 283 -56.21 12.53 -41.99
CA PHE A 283 -57.05 11.39 -42.34
C PHE A 283 -58.44 11.52 -41.71
N THR A 284 -58.50 11.93 -40.43
CA THR A 284 -59.76 12.16 -39.71
C THR A 284 -60.56 13.30 -40.36
N GLN A 285 -59.89 14.38 -40.79
CA GLN A 285 -60.52 15.48 -41.50
C GLN A 285 -61.14 15.02 -42.84
N LEU A 286 -60.40 14.22 -43.63
CA LEU A 286 -60.91 13.66 -44.89
C LEU A 286 -62.11 12.73 -44.68
N GLU A 287 -62.13 11.94 -43.61
CA GLU A 287 -63.28 11.11 -43.24
C GLU A 287 -64.51 11.97 -42.91
N SER A 288 -64.32 13.06 -42.15
CA SER A 288 -65.41 13.97 -41.81
C SER A 288 -65.99 14.67 -43.05
N GLU A 289 -65.15 15.15 -43.97
CA GLU A 289 -65.59 15.77 -45.23
C GLU A 289 -66.33 14.79 -46.14
N LYS A 290 -65.87 13.53 -46.18
CA LYS A 290 -66.54 12.46 -46.93
C LYS A 290 -67.93 12.18 -46.35
N GLN A 291 -68.05 12.12 -45.02
CA GLN A 291 -69.33 11.90 -44.35
C GLN A 291 -70.32 13.06 -44.61
N GLU A 292 -69.83 14.30 -44.54
CA GLU A 292 -70.65 15.49 -44.82
C GLU A 292 -71.17 15.51 -46.26
N LYS A 293 -70.29 15.23 -47.25
CA LYS A 293 -70.69 15.11 -48.66
C LYS A 293 -71.70 13.98 -48.88
N THR A 294 -71.57 12.87 -48.16
CA THR A 294 -72.52 11.75 -48.23
C THR A 294 -73.89 12.17 -47.71
N ASN A 295 -73.94 12.84 -46.55
CA ASN A 295 -75.18 13.37 -45.96
C ASN A 295 -75.84 14.43 -46.86
N GLN A 296 -75.05 15.30 -47.51
CA GLN A 296 -75.55 16.28 -48.48
C GLN A 296 -76.14 15.59 -49.72
N LEU A 297 -75.51 14.52 -50.21
CA LEU A 297 -76.03 13.75 -51.35
C LEU A 297 -77.37 13.07 -50.99
N GLU A 298 -77.46 12.48 -49.79
CA GLU A 298 -78.69 11.85 -49.30
C GLU A 298 -79.84 12.86 -49.16
N THR A 299 -79.59 14.05 -48.62
CA THR A 299 -80.60 15.12 -48.54
C THR A 299 -81.05 15.62 -49.91
N VAL A 300 -80.14 15.74 -50.89
CA VAL A 300 -80.50 16.09 -52.28
C VAL A 300 -81.35 14.99 -52.94
N ILE A 301 -81.03 13.71 -52.71
CA ILE A 301 -81.82 12.58 -53.21
C ILE A 301 -83.22 12.56 -52.56
N GLN A 302 -83.30 12.83 -51.25
CA GLN A 302 -84.57 12.95 -50.51
C GLN A 302 -85.44 14.09 -51.06
N GLY A 303 -84.84 15.25 -51.35
CA GLY A 303 -85.52 16.41 -51.93
C GLY A 303 -86.01 16.20 -53.36
N ARG A 304 -85.29 15.41 -54.18
CA ARG A 304 -85.75 15.02 -55.52
C ARG A 304 -86.90 14.01 -55.48
N LYS A 305 -86.94 13.11 -54.50
CA LYS A 305 -88.07 12.18 -54.30
C LYS A 305 -89.37 12.90 -53.91
N THR A 306 -89.29 13.94 -53.10
CA THR A 306 -90.45 14.76 -52.70
C THR A 306 -91.00 15.60 -53.88
N ARG A 307 -90.15 16.11 -54.78
CA ARG A 307 -90.60 16.82 -55.99
C ARG A 307 -91.22 15.93 -57.08
N ARG A 308 -90.96 14.62 -57.08
CA ARG A 308 -91.54 13.66 -58.04
C ARG A 308 -92.85 13.00 -57.56
N GLY A 309 -93.22 13.18 -56.29
CA GLY A 309 -94.48 12.68 -55.72
C GLY A 309 -95.60 13.71 -55.64
N GLY A 310 -95.41 14.91 -56.21
CA GLY A 310 -96.43 15.97 -56.29
C GLY A 310 -96.82 16.25 -57.73
N LEU A 311 -97.45 15.28 -58.38
CA LEU A 311 -98.15 15.36 -59.67
C LEU A 311 -99.40 14.49 -59.57
#